data_AF-A0A0Q7FVF1-F1
#
_entry.id   AF-A0A0Q7FVF1-F1
#
_cell.length_a   1.000
_cell.length_b   1.000
_cell.length_c   1.000
_cell.angle_alpha   90.00
_cell.angle_beta   90.00
_cell.angle_gamma   90.00
#
_symmetry.space_group_name_H-M   'P 1'
#
loop_
_entity.id
_entity.type
_entity.pdbx_description
1 polymer ?
#
loop_
_entity_poly.entity_id
_entity_poly.type
_entity_poly.pdbx_seq_one_letter_code
_entity_poly.pdbx_strand_id
1 'polypeptide(L)'
;MRFQLTAVALACGTLLAACGGSGGGGGGGGAGGMAQSVSFPFPGGETVAVPPTIATITLKATASSGGPITYVSNTPATCSVSGATLSLLKAGECSVNANQAGGDGYAAATQRQLFVIPKRPAAIFFRNPGPQPLDAQPLQLVAESSVAGSPPVFTTSTPAVCAVSGTALQKLADGLCTVTASMDGGDIYESVKVVKTLPIGNALSPEIKFLSGYKNTTTTSEDGKVDPRGGSSETDWWCKGWCDVSVAADGSSITNTYTYKNQPYTDGRWWRVWSEIDVYAPHVTQISNSKDTQEGVRIDAQAALKFNFSQNQEWFATGDNQVEVDLILGHFNRKKNNDECNVHLRATFKPSSPAPANYSLKLRDFTVGESCELTGLNPWFELQDYSVVAVRFASPVGNFKVPSPTAPPPNYPTTITLTGPITFQ
;
A
#
# COMPACT_ATOMS: atom_id res chain seq x y z
N MET A 1 8.73 -14.49 -8.07
CA MET A 1 9.97 -15.27 -8.34
C MET A 1 9.69 -16.70 -7.92
N ARG A 2 9.72 -17.65 -8.87
CA ARG A 2 9.39 -19.06 -8.64
C ARG A 2 10.65 -19.79 -8.17
N PHE A 3 10.66 -20.30 -6.94
CA PHE A 3 11.72 -21.20 -6.48
C PHE A 3 11.40 -22.62 -6.93
N GLN A 4 12.26 -23.16 -7.79
CA GLN A 4 12.27 -24.57 -8.16
C GLN A 4 12.83 -25.39 -6.99
N LEU A 5 12.03 -26.33 -6.48
CA LEU A 5 12.46 -27.33 -5.51
C LEU A 5 13.14 -28.49 -6.25
N THR A 6 14.46 -28.60 -6.13
CA THR A 6 15.17 -29.85 -6.44
C THR A 6 15.02 -30.80 -5.27
N ALA A 7 14.24 -31.86 -5.47
CA ALA A 7 14.15 -32.99 -4.56
C ALA A 7 15.52 -33.70 -4.48
N VAL A 8 16.17 -33.64 -3.32
CA VAL A 8 17.26 -34.55 -2.97
C VAL A 8 16.68 -35.59 -2.04
N ALA A 9 16.51 -36.80 -2.58
CA ALA A 9 16.15 -37.98 -1.82
C ALA A 9 17.25 -38.29 -0.80
N LEU A 10 16.95 -38.22 0.50
CA LEU A 10 17.82 -38.78 1.53
C LEU A 10 17.63 -40.29 1.55
N ALA A 11 18.57 -40.99 0.94
CA ALA A 11 18.72 -42.43 1.08
C ALA A 11 19.05 -42.78 2.53
N CYS A 12 18.26 -43.70 3.09
CA CYS A 12 18.52 -44.37 4.35
C CYS A 12 19.75 -45.28 4.16
N GLY A 13 20.93 -44.78 4.55
CA GLY A 13 22.19 -45.52 4.50
C GLY A 13 22.50 -46.12 5.85
N THR A 14 22.18 -47.40 6.03
CA THR A 14 22.71 -48.24 7.10
C THR A 14 24.23 -48.39 6.91
N LEU A 15 25.05 -47.68 7.69
CA LEU A 15 26.47 -47.99 7.80
C LEU A 15 26.66 -49.23 8.70
N LEU A 16 26.72 -50.41 8.08
CA LEU A 16 27.49 -51.52 8.61
C LEU A 16 28.98 -51.24 8.32
N ALA A 17 29.73 -50.82 9.33
CA ALA A 17 31.19 -50.88 9.29
C ALA A 17 31.63 -52.21 9.93
N ALA A 18 31.74 -53.24 9.09
CA ALA A 18 32.56 -54.41 9.37
C ALA A 18 33.98 -54.11 8.88
N CYS A 19 34.95 -53.99 9.79
CA CYS A 19 36.35 -54.17 9.46
C CYS A 19 36.94 -55.11 10.52
N GLY A 20 37.21 -56.35 10.11
CA GLY A 20 37.94 -57.31 10.90
C GLY A 20 39.42 -56.94 10.93
N GLY A 21 40.03 -57.07 12.11
CA GLY A 21 41.47 -57.00 12.32
C GLY A 21 41.82 -57.75 13.61
N SER A 22 42.30 -58.97 13.46
CA SER A 22 42.78 -59.86 14.51
C SER A 22 44.11 -59.36 15.11
N GLY A 23 44.27 -59.43 16.43
CA GLY A 23 45.59 -59.32 17.07
C GLY A 23 45.61 -58.97 18.56
N GLY A 24 45.64 -59.99 19.43
CA GLY A 24 46.52 -60.05 20.62
C GLY A 24 46.34 -59.07 21.79
N GLY A 25 45.64 -59.53 22.83
CA GLY A 25 46.08 -59.53 24.25
C GLY A 25 46.55 -58.23 24.93
N GLY A 26 45.77 -57.74 25.89
CA GLY A 26 46.23 -56.82 26.93
C GLY A 26 45.08 -56.17 27.70
N GLY A 27 44.78 -56.70 28.88
CA GLY A 27 43.62 -56.30 29.70
C GLY A 27 43.68 -54.86 30.22
N GLY A 28 42.60 -54.13 29.95
CA GLY A 28 42.19 -52.92 30.65
C GLY A 28 40.67 -52.82 30.50
N GLY A 29 39.93 -53.13 31.57
CA GLY A 29 38.48 -53.22 31.57
C GLY A 29 37.81 -51.86 31.37
N GLY A 30 37.57 -51.48 30.12
CA GLY A 30 36.53 -50.53 29.74
C GLY A 30 35.31 -51.32 29.31
N ALA A 31 34.20 -51.23 30.04
CA ALA A 31 32.94 -51.88 29.70
C ALA A 31 32.42 -51.34 28.35
N GLY A 32 32.74 -52.02 27.25
CA GLY A 32 32.22 -51.71 25.92
C GLY A 32 30.80 -52.22 25.79
N GLY A 33 29.81 -51.41 26.18
CA GLY A 33 28.41 -51.72 25.95
C GLY A 33 28.07 -51.81 24.45
N MET A 34 27.05 -52.59 24.11
CA MET A 34 26.42 -52.68 22.79
C MET A 34 26.10 -51.27 22.27
N ALA A 35 26.41 -51.01 21.00
CA ALA A 35 26.08 -49.75 20.37
C ALA A 35 24.56 -49.55 20.33
N GLN A 36 24.10 -48.33 20.62
CA GLN A 36 22.72 -47.91 20.50
C GLN A 36 22.64 -46.55 19.81
N SER A 37 21.44 -46.17 19.36
CA SER A 37 21.19 -44.91 18.67
C SER A 37 20.06 -44.12 19.34
N VAL A 38 20.16 -42.79 19.29
CA VAL A 38 19.05 -41.88 19.62
C VAL A 38 18.43 -41.36 18.33
N SER A 39 17.14 -41.59 18.14
CA SER A 39 16.34 -40.92 17.11
C SER A 39 15.76 -39.65 17.69
N PHE A 40 16.14 -38.50 17.15
CA PHE A 40 15.60 -37.21 17.55
C PHE A 40 15.00 -36.51 16.32
N PRO A 41 13.78 -36.90 15.92
CA PRO A 41 13.11 -36.25 14.81
C PRO A 41 12.81 -34.79 15.16
N PHE A 42 12.84 -33.93 14.15
CA PHE A 42 12.35 -32.57 14.28
C PHE A 42 10.86 -32.61 14.70
N PRO A 43 10.48 -32.08 15.88
CA PRO A 43 9.15 -32.27 16.46
C PRO A 43 8.04 -31.42 15.79
N GLY A 44 8.34 -30.62 14.77
CA GLY A 44 7.36 -29.79 14.04
C GLY A 44 7.29 -30.12 12.55
N GLY A 45 6.15 -29.90 11.89
CA GLY A 45 6.09 -29.84 10.43
C GLY A 45 6.76 -28.55 9.88
N GLU A 46 6.50 -28.21 8.62
CA GLU A 46 7.02 -27.01 7.92
C GLU A 46 6.72 -25.65 8.62
N THR A 47 5.95 -25.64 9.71
CA THR A 47 5.69 -24.43 10.50
C THR A 47 6.85 -24.15 11.45
N VAL A 48 7.74 -23.32 10.94
CA VAL A 48 8.66 -22.49 11.69
C VAL A 48 7.97 -21.87 12.93
N ALA A 49 8.48 -22.12 14.14
CA ALA A 49 7.89 -21.63 15.39
C ALA A 49 8.26 -20.16 15.63
N VAL A 50 7.27 -19.34 15.99
CA VAL A 50 7.38 -17.88 16.03
C VAL A 50 6.94 -17.37 17.41
N PRO A 51 7.87 -16.98 18.30
CA PRO A 51 7.52 -16.36 19.58
C PRO A 51 6.80 -15.01 19.40
N PRO A 52 5.81 -14.65 20.25
CA PRO A 52 5.31 -15.39 21.40
C PRO A 52 4.16 -16.35 21.04
N THR A 53 3.70 -16.39 19.79
CA THR A 53 2.55 -17.22 19.35
C THR A 53 2.81 -18.70 19.60
N ILE A 54 4.03 -19.16 19.35
CA ILE A 54 4.53 -20.46 19.79
C ILE A 54 5.83 -20.20 20.55
N ALA A 55 5.75 -20.27 21.88
CA ALA A 55 6.90 -20.04 22.76
C ALA A 55 7.51 -21.34 23.28
N THR A 56 6.79 -22.46 23.23
CA THR A 56 7.27 -23.76 23.71
C THR A 56 6.95 -24.91 22.75
N ILE A 57 7.83 -25.90 22.72
CA ILE A 57 7.73 -27.12 21.90
C ILE A 57 8.05 -28.33 22.78
N THR A 58 7.26 -29.39 22.67
CA THR A 58 7.56 -30.68 23.32
C THR A 58 8.53 -31.48 22.45
N LEU A 59 9.71 -31.75 22.97
CA LEU A 59 10.75 -32.57 22.35
C LEU A 59 10.39 -34.06 22.45
N LYS A 60 10.59 -34.79 21.36
CA LYS A 60 10.32 -36.23 21.26
C LYS A 60 11.49 -36.94 20.62
N ALA A 61 12.36 -37.53 21.44
CA ALA A 61 13.43 -38.41 21.04
C ALA A 61 13.24 -39.79 21.67
N THR A 62 13.74 -40.82 21.00
CA THR A 62 13.70 -42.21 21.46
C THR A 62 15.07 -42.83 21.36
N ALA A 63 15.41 -43.74 22.28
CA ALA A 63 16.61 -44.54 22.20
C ALA A 63 16.29 -45.97 21.77
N SER A 64 17.16 -46.59 20.98
CA SER A 64 16.98 -47.98 20.54
C SER A 64 17.04 -48.99 21.70
N SER A 65 17.63 -48.61 22.84
CA SER A 65 17.63 -49.39 24.08
C SER A 65 16.32 -49.28 24.89
N GLY A 66 15.43 -48.34 24.54
CA GLY A 66 14.24 -48.00 25.33
C GLY A 66 14.52 -47.17 26.60
N GLY A 67 15.79 -46.81 26.85
CA GLY A 67 16.17 -46.00 28.02
C GLY A 67 15.68 -44.54 27.97
N PRO A 68 15.65 -43.84 29.12
CA PRO A 68 15.20 -42.45 29.21
C PRO A 68 16.13 -41.48 28.47
N ILE A 69 15.54 -40.43 27.88
CA ILE A 69 16.27 -39.34 27.22
C ILE A 69 16.35 -38.11 28.13
N THR A 70 17.52 -37.49 28.18
CA THR A 70 17.73 -36.15 28.74
C THR A 70 18.03 -35.15 27.64
N TYR A 71 17.48 -33.94 27.73
CA TYR A 71 17.69 -32.90 26.72
C TYR A 71 18.51 -31.76 27.29
N VAL A 72 19.41 -31.21 26.46
CA VAL A 72 20.26 -30.08 26.81
C VAL A 72 20.30 -29.11 25.64
N SER A 73 19.99 -27.84 25.91
CA SER A 73 20.21 -26.77 24.92
C SER A 73 21.70 -26.45 24.84
N ASN A 74 22.25 -26.47 23.62
CA ASN A 74 23.61 -25.97 23.35
C ASN A 74 23.61 -24.45 23.11
N THR A 75 22.43 -23.85 22.91
CA THR A 75 22.24 -22.41 22.63
C THR A 75 21.27 -21.80 23.65
N PRO A 76 21.62 -21.78 24.94
CA PRO A 76 20.72 -21.37 26.02
C PRO A 76 20.23 -19.91 25.91
N ALA A 77 20.96 -19.05 25.19
CA ALA A 77 20.54 -17.68 24.91
C ALA A 77 19.45 -17.58 23.83
N THR A 78 19.32 -18.59 22.96
CA THR A 78 18.31 -18.63 21.89
C THR A 78 17.11 -19.48 22.30
N CYS A 79 17.36 -20.57 23.01
CA CYS A 79 16.32 -21.47 23.50
C CYS A 79 16.77 -22.21 24.77
N SER A 80 15.86 -22.41 25.72
CA SER A 80 16.12 -23.16 26.95
C SER A 80 15.36 -24.47 26.95
N VAL A 81 15.86 -25.49 27.64
CA VAL A 81 15.17 -26.78 27.77
C VAL A 81 14.98 -27.12 29.24
N SER A 82 13.76 -27.51 29.61
CA SER A 82 13.42 -28.05 30.94
C SER A 82 12.62 -29.32 30.77
N GLY A 83 13.15 -30.46 31.23
CA GLY A 83 12.59 -31.78 30.91
C GLY A 83 12.55 -31.99 29.40
N ALA A 84 11.38 -32.30 28.86
CA ALA A 84 11.14 -32.40 27.41
C ALA A 84 10.61 -31.10 26.79
N THR A 85 10.49 -30.00 27.55
CA THR A 85 9.94 -28.74 27.05
C THR A 85 11.07 -27.82 26.59
N LEU A 86 11.14 -27.59 25.28
CA LEU A 86 11.94 -26.54 24.66
C LEU A 86 11.18 -25.22 24.74
N SER A 87 11.81 -24.17 25.24
CA SER A 87 11.29 -22.79 25.23
C SER A 87 12.12 -21.96 24.26
N LEU A 88 11.44 -21.22 23.39
CA LEU A 88 12.04 -20.36 22.36
C LEU A 88 12.15 -18.95 22.92
N LEU A 89 13.37 -18.44 23.06
CA LEU A 89 13.63 -17.16 23.73
C LEU A 89 13.79 -16.01 22.73
N LYS A 90 14.47 -16.26 21.61
CA LYS A 90 14.67 -15.28 20.53
C LYS A 90 14.84 -15.92 19.17
N ALA A 91 14.77 -15.11 18.12
CA ALA A 91 15.10 -15.52 16.77
C ALA A 91 16.58 -15.93 16.66
N GLY A 92 16.86 -16.90 15.80
CA GLY A 92 18.17 -17.46 15.56
C GLY A 92 18.16 -18.99 15.51
N GLU A 93 19.36 -19.55 15.52
CA GLU A 93 19.56 -20.99 15.56
C GLU A 93 19.50 -21.50 17.01
N CYS A 94 18.64 -22.48 17.23
CA CYS A 94 18.49 -23.20 18.47
C CYS A 94 18.99 -24.64 18.30
N SER A 95 20.04 -25.02 18.99
CA SER A 95 20.62 -26.36 18.95
C SER A 95 20.37 -27.10 20.25
N VAL A 96 19.84 -28.32 20.16
CA VAL A 96 19.51 -29.16 21.31
C VAL A 96 20.11 -30.56 21.13
N ASN A 97 20.75 -31.08 22.16
CA ASN A 97 21.15 -32.49 22.23
C ASN A 97 20.10 -33.30 22.99
N ALA A 98 19.76 -34.47 22.46
CA ALA A 98 19.06 -35.55 23.15
C ALA A 98 20.10 -36.62 23.53
N ASN A 99 20.24 -36.90 24.81
CA ASN A 99 21.24 -37.82 25.36
C ASN A 99 20.55 -39.00 26.04
N GLN A 100 20.97 -40.20 25.66
CA GLN A 100 20.70 -41.42 26.41
C GLN A 100 21.99 -41.82 27.15
N ALA A 101 21.88 -42.08 28.44
CA ALA A 101 22.99 -42.56 29.25
C ALA A 101 23.23 -44.06 29.05
N GLY A 102 24.48 -44.47 28.84
CA GLY A 102 24.84 -45.88 28.79
C GLY A 102 24.45 -46.64 30.07
N GLY A 103 24.08 -47.90 29.94
CA GLY A 103 23.55 -48.74 31.02
C GLY A 103 23.04 -50.08 30.48
N ASP A 104 22.89 -51.09 31.35
CA ASP A 104 22.37 -52.43 31.01
C ASP A 104 23.04 -53.09 29.80
N GLY A 105 24.34 -52.87 29.65
CA GLY A 105 25.13 -53.41 28.55
C GLY A 105 25.06 -52.60 27.26
N TYR A 106 24.54 -51.37 27.25
CA TYR A 106 24.59 -50.43 26.11
C TYR A 106 25.54 -49.24 26.35
N ALA A 107 26.21 -48.76 25.29
CA ALA A 107 27.06 -47.56 25.32
C ALA A 107 26.22 -46.26 25.27
N ALA A 108 26.69 -45.13 25.80
CA ALA A 108 25.95 -43.87 25.73
C ALA A 108 25.75 -43.39 24.27
N ALA A 109 24.64 -42.69 24.01
CA ALA A 109 24.33 -42.16 22.67
C ALA A 109 23.73 -40.75 22.74
N THR A 110 24.14 -39.89 21.81
CA THR A 110 23.68 -38.50 21.69
C THR A 110 23.29 -38.20 20.26
N GLN A 111 22.17 -37.50 20.08
CA GLN A 111 21.76 -36.93 18.79
C GLN A 111 21.46 -35.44 18.94
N ARG A 112 21.93 -34.63 17.98
CA ARG A 112 21.68 -33.18 17.95
C ARG A 112 20.59 -32.85 16.95
N GLN A 113 19.70 -31.92 17.32
CA GLN A 113 18.72 -31.32 16.44
C GLN A 113 18.89 -29.79 16.40
N LEU A 114 18.76 -29.22 15.21
CA LEU A 114 18.74 -27.78 14.98
C LEU A 114 17.31 -27.31 14.73
N PHE A 115 16.97 -26.15 15.29
CA PHE A 115 15.70 -25.46 15.15
C PHE A 115 16.01 -24.03 14.67
N VAL A 116 15.37 -23.59 13.59
CA VAL A 116 15.50 -22.20 13.11
C VAL A 116 14.27 -21.42 13.58
N ILE A 117 14.53 -20.34 14.32
CA ILE A 117 13.51 -19.41 14.82
C ILE A 117 13.67 -18.12 14.04
N PRO A 118 12.74 -17.74 13.14
CA PRO A 118 12.86 -16.55 12.32
C PRO A 118 12.45 -15.34 13.15
N LYS A 119 12.87 -14.17 12.69
CA LYS A 119 12.27 -12.93 13.14
C LYS A 119 10.85 -12.81 12.59
N ARG A 120 9.99 -12.15 13.34
CA ARG A 120 8.65 -11.76 12.90
C ARG A 120 8.73 -10.54 11.99
N PRO A 121 7.96 -10.52 10.90
CA PRO A 121 7.74 -9.30 10.16
C PRO A 121 7.22 -8.20 11.10
N ALA A 122 7.75 -7.00 10.90
CA ALA A 122 7.27 -5.81 11.57
C ALA A 122 7.02 -4.71 10.53
N ALA A 123 6.33 -3.66 10.93
CA ALA A 123 6.02 -2.52 10.08
C ALA A 123 6.18 -1.21 10.86
N ILE A 124 6.47 -0.14 10.12
CA ILE A 124 6.36 1.24 10.58
C ILE A 124 5.32 1.93 9.70
N PHE A 125 4.37 2.60 10.34
CA PHE A 125 3.39 3.46 9.70
C PHE A 125 3.86 4.91 9.91
N PHE A 126 4.60 5.43 8.93
CA PHE A 126 5.07 6.81 8.91
C PHE A 126 4.47 7.53 7.71
N ARG A 127 3.44 8.33 7.95
CA ARG A 127 2.82 9.15 6.92
C ARG A 127 3.64 10.42 6.73
N ASN A 128 3.84 10.79 5.48
CA ASN A 128 4.47 12.03 5.09
C ASN A 128 3.61 13.21 5.58
N PRO A 129 4.17 14.20 6.28
CA PRO A 129 3.45 15.42 6.66
C PRO A 129 3.21 16.36 5.47
N GLY A 130 3.64 16.00 4.25
CA GLY A 130 3.48 16.81 3.05
C GLY A 130 4.32 18.08 3.05
N PRO A 131 4.14 18.97 2.05
CA PRO A 131 4.87 20.22 1.94
C PRO A 131 4.69 21.10 3.18
N GLN A 132 5.79 21.69 3.64
CA GLN A 132 5.83 22.53 4.83
C GLN A 132 6.32 23.93 4.49
N PRO A 133 5.75 24.99 5.09
CA PRO A 133 6.31 26.33 4.98
C PRO A 133 7.69 26.39 5.65
N LEU A 134 8.60 27.20 5.09
CA LEU A 134 9.85 27.55 5.74
C LEU A 134 9.57 28.61 6.82
N ASP A 135 9.41 28.15 8.05
CA ASP A 135 9.19 28.99 9.22
C ASP A 135 9.90 28.42 10.47
N ALA A 136 9.84 29.16 11.58
CA ALA A 136 10.47 28.77 12.83
C ALA A 136 9.68 27.74 13.65
N GLN A 137 8.45 27.37 13.27
CA GLN A 137 7.65 26.40 14.02
C GLN A 137 8.15 24.98 13.77
N PRO A 138 8.58 24.25 14.81
CA PRO A 138 8.96 22.85 14.65
C PRO A 138 7.75 22.00 14.23
N LEU A 139 7.98 21.09 13.29
CA LEU A 139 7.00 20.09 12.88
C LEU A 139 7.11 18.87 13.80
N GLN A 140 5.97 18.40 14.33
CA GLN A 140 5.94 17.13 15.05
C GLN A 140 5.82 15.97 14.08
N LEU A 141 6.81 15.07 14.09
CA LEU A 141 6.80 13.82 13.35
C LEU A 141 6.03 12.76 14.13
N VAL A 142 5.16 12.05 13.43
CA VAL A 142 4.34 10.97 14.00
C VAL A 142 4.54 9.71 13.19
N ALA A 143 4.98 8.65 13.85
CA ALA A 143 5.06 7.32 13.28
C ALA A 143 4.74 6.28 14.35
N GLU A 144 4.11 5.20 13.93
CA GLU A 144 3.77 4.08 14.80
C GLU A 144 4.45 2.81 14.29
N SER A 145 4.75 1.88 15.19
CA SER A 145 5.26 0.56 14.83
C SER A 145 4.21 -0.51 15.12
N SER A 146 4.25 -1.61 14.37
CA SER A 146 3.43 -2.79 14.65
C SER A 146 3.88 -3.56 15.90
N VAL A 147 4.90 -3.09 16.62
CA VAL A 147 5.55 -3.76 17.74
C VAL A 147 5.34 -2.93 19.00
N ALA A 148 4.47 -3.42 19.89
CA ALA A 148 4.12 -2.70 21.11
C ALA A 148 5.36 -2.35 21.94
N GLY A 149 5.42 -1.10 22.42
CA GLY A 149 6.53 -0.60 23.24
C GLY A 149 7.83 -0.29 22.47
N SER A 150 7.85 -0.42 21.14
CA SER A 150 9.04 -0.15 20.31
C SER A 150 8.78 1.07 19.39
N PRO A 151 8.85 2.31 19.91
CA PRO A 151 8.54 3.50 19.11
C PRO A 151 9.60 3.74 18.02
N PRO A 152 9.19 4.21 16.82
CA PRO A 152 10.16 4.60 15.80
C PRO A 152 11.05 5.77 16.23
N VAL A 153 12.31 5.74 15.81
CA VAL A 153 13.30 6.81 15.98
C VAL A 153 13.50 7.51 14.65
N PHE A 154 13.47 8.84 14.66
CA PHE A 154 13.64 9.66 13.46
C PHE A 154 15.08 10.15 13.29
N THR A 155 15.55 10.12 12.05
CA THR A 155 16.83 10.70 11.62
C THR A 155 16.64 11.43 10.29
N THR A 156 17.56 12.33 9.94
CA THR A 156 17.55 13.05 8.67
C THR A 156 18.83 12.76 7.89
N SER A 157 18.71 12.58 6.57
CA SER A 157 19.85 12.50 5.66
C SER A 157 20.15 13.83 4.96
N THR A 158 19.36 14.87 5.21
CA THR A 158 19.57 16.23 4.67
C THR A 158 19.68 17.27 5.79
N PRO A 159 20.73 17.20 6.64
CA PRO A 159 20.89 18.08 7.82
C PRO A 159 21.04 19.57 7.47
N ALA A 160 21.39 19.91 6.23
CA ALA A 160 21.42 21.30 5.75
C ALA A 160 20.01 21.89 5.51
N VAL A 161 18.99 21.04 5.32
CA VAL A 161 17.61 21.44 5.02
C VAL A 161 16.72 21.32 6.25
N CYS A 162 16.93 20.29 7.06
CA CYS A 162 16.17 20.07 8.30
C CYS A 162 17.00 19.36 9.36
N ALA A 163 16.73 19.66 10.63
CA ALA A 163 17.28 18.95 11.78
C ALA A 163 16.17 18.19 12.52
N VAL A 164 16.50 17.03 13.09
CA VAL A 164 15.55 16.19 13.83
C VAL A 164 16.09 15.95 15.25
N SER A 165 15.27 16.23 16.27
CA SER A 165 15.58 15.96 17.67
C SER A 165 14.37 15.28 18.33
N GLY A 166 14.50 14.00 18.66
CA GLY A 166 13.36 13.18 19.09
C GLY A 166 12.30 13.10 17.97
N THR A 167 11.10 13.59 18.24
CA THR A 167 10.01 13.70 17.25
C THR A 167 9.89 15.09 16.63
N ALA A 168 10.68 16.08 17.09
CA ALA A 168 10.60 17.43 16.57
C ALA A 168 11.54 17.61 15.36
N LEU A 169 10.98 18.06 14.24
CA LEU A 169 11.70 18.45 13.04
C LEU A 169 11.77 19.97 12.93
N GLN A 170 12.98 20.51 12.86
CA GLN A 170 13.25 21.91 12.59
C GLN A 170 13.51 22.13 11.09
N LYS A 171 12.86 23.14 10.53
CA LYS A 171 12.94 23.51 9.11
C LYS A 171 14.02 24.59 8.98
N LEU A 172 15.14 24.28 8.33
CA LEU A 172 16.34 25.13 8.35
C LEU A 172 16.52 25.92 7.06
N ALA A 173 16.24 25.30 5.92
CA ALA A 173 16.40 25.93 4.61
C ALA A 173 15.33 25.44 3.63
N ASP A 174 15.17 26.21 2.55
CA ASP A 174 14.40 25.79 1.38
C ASP A 174 15.04 24.54 0.76
N GLY A 175 14.24 23.51 0.50
CA GLY A 175 14.75 22.26 -0.08
C GLY A 175 13.94 21.01 0.27
N LEU A 176 14.45 19.86 -0.15
CA LEU A 176 13.87 18.56 0.17
C LEU A 176 14.46 18.02 1.48
N CYS A 177 13.62 17.87 2.50
CA CYS A 177 13.97 17.26 3.77
C CYS A 177 13.67 15.75 3.72
N THR A 178 14.70 14.91 3.87
CA THR A 178 14.57 13.45 3.84
C THR A 178 14.73 12.87 5.25
N VAL A 179 13.66 12.30 5.76
CA VAL A 179 13.54 11.75 7.11
C VAL A 179 13.42 10.24 7.04
N THR A 180 14.20 9.54 7.85
CA THR A 180 14.08 8.09 8.05
C THR A 180 13.49 7.82 9.44
N ALA A 181 12.35 7.14 9.49
CA ALA A 181 11.82 6.52 10.69
C ALA A 181 12.33 5.08 10.77
N SER A 182 13.02 4.72 11.84
CA SER A 182 13.58 3.39 12.05
C SER A 182 13.06 2.78 13.34
N MET A 183 12.76 1.49 13.33
CA MET A 183 12.35 0.73 14.51
C MET A 183 13.23 -0.50 14.59
N ASP A 184 13.87 -0.67 15.75
CA ASP A 184 14.63 -1.87 16.02
C ASP A 184 13.69 -2.98 16.49
N GLY A 185 13.66 -4.10 15.76
CA GLY A 185 12.84 -5.25 16.11
C GLY A 185 13.42 -6.11 17.23
N GLY A 186 14.62 -5.77 17.72
CA GLY A 186 15.29 -6.47 18.80
C GLY A 186 15.51 -7.94 18.47
N ASP A 187 15.26 -8.81 19.44
CA ASP A 187 15.53 -10.25 19.35
C ASP A 187 14.43 -11.07 18.66
N ILE A 188 13.23 -10.49 18.48
CA ILE A 188 12.03 -11.22 18.03
C ILE A 188 11.50 -10.72 16.69
N TYR A 189 11.61 -9.42 16.41
CA TYR A 189 11.06 -8.79 15.21
C TYR A 189 12.18 -8.36 14.24
N GLU A 190 11.83 -8.23 12.98
CA GLU A 190 12.67 -7.60 11.96
C GLU A 190 12.80 -6.11 12.26
N SER A 191 14.02 -5.56 12.10
CA SER A 191 14.24 -4.12 12.18
C SER A 191 13.82 -3.49 10.86
N VAL A 192 13.04 -2.41 10.93
CA VAL A 192 12.38 -1.80 9.76
C VAL A 192 12.76 -0.34 9.66
N LYS A 193 12.83 0.18 8.44
CA LYS A 193 12.97 1.62 8.18
C LYS A 193 12.03 2.07 7.09
N VAL A 194 11.46 3.26 7.26
CA VAL A 194 10.63 3.96 6.27
C VAL A 194 11.22 5.33 6.05
N VAL A 195 11.45 5.68 4.78
CA VAL A 195 12.01 6.97 4.39
C VAL A 195 10.90 7.80 3.75
N LYS A 196 10.79 9.06 4.18
CA LYS A 196 9.89 10.06 3.58
C LYS A 196 10.68 11.31 3.23
N THR A 197 10.34 11.91 2.09
CA THR A 197 10.89 13.19 1.68
C THR A 197 9.75 14.20 1.65
N LEU A 198 9.90 15.30 2.39
CA LEU A 198 8.95 16.41 2.41
C LEU A 198 9.61 17.68 1.85
N PRO A 199 8.93 18.44 0.98
CA PRO A 199 9.40 19.76 0.58
C PRO A 199 9.27 20.78 1.72
N ILE A 200 10.28 21.62 1.87
CA ILE A 200 10.27 22.78 2.75
C ILE A 200 10.39 24.05 1.91
N GLY A 201 9.53 25.03 2.18
CA GLY A 201 9.50 26.30 1.47
C GLY A 201 8.86 26.21 0.08
N ASN A 202 9.58 26.67 -0.93
CA ASN A 202 9.22 26.65 -2.35
C ASN A 202 9.72 25.39 -3.08
N ALA A 203 10.45 24.51 -2.40
CA ALA A 203 10.85 23.24 -2.97
C ALA A 203 9.65 22.45 -3.49
N LEU A 204 9.81 21.79 -4.64
CA LEU A 204 8.78 20.97 -5.26
C LEU A 204 9.11 19.50 -5.10
N SER A 205 8.09 18.71 -4.79
CA SER A 205 8.20 17.24 -4.85
C SER A 205 8.46 16.79 -6.29
N PRO A 206 9.04 15.59 -6.49
CA PRO A 206 9.07 14.97 -7.80
C PRO A 206 7.66 14.92 -8.39
N GLU A 207 7.53 15.37 -9.64
CA GLU A 207 6.25 15.34 -10.35
C GLU A 207 5.83 13.88 -10.59
N ILE A 208 4.57 13.59 -10.27
CA ILE A 208 3.93 12.34 -10.67
C ILE A 208 3.03 12.64 -11.87
N LYS A 209 3.36 12.05 -13.01
CA LYS A 209 2.53 12.13 -14.20
C LYS A 209 1.39 11.12 -14.12
N PHE A 210 0.17 11.62 -14.02
CA PHE A 210 -1.05 10.79 -13.98
C PHE A 210 -1.56 10.51 -15.41
N LEU A 211 -1.48 11.51 -16.28
CA LEU A 211 -1.92 11.45 -17.67
C LEU A 211 -0.95 12.24 -18.54
N SER A 212 -0.57 11.72 -19.71
CA SER A 212 0.13 12.49 -20.76
C SER A 212 -0.77 12.88 -21.94
N GLY A 213 -1.83 12.12 -22.21
CA GLY A 213 -2.76 12.36 -23.30
C GLY A 213 -3.72 11.19 -23.53
N TYR A 214 -4.41 11.23 -24.67
CA TYR A 214 -5.54 10.34 -24.98
C TYR A 214 -5.28 9.56 -26.28
N LYS A 215 -5.52 8.23 -26.25
CA LYS A 215 -5.47 7.40 -27.47
C LYS A 215 -6.77 7.50 -28.27
N ASN A 216 -7.89 7.53 -27.55
CA ASN A 216 -9.24 7.61 -28.10
C ASN A 216 -10.22 8.06 -27.00
N THR A 217 -11.52 8.07 -27.29
CA THR A 217 -12.57 8.53 -26.36
C THR A 217 -12.78 7.63 -25.14
N THR A 218 -12.13 6.46 -25.07
CA THR A 218 -12.29 5.48 -23.99
C THR A 218 -10.98 5.09 -23.30
N THR A 219 -9.82 5.57 -23.77
CA THR A 219 -8.51 5.12 -23.27
C THR A 219 -7.44 6.21 -23.35
N THR A 220 -6.64 6.32 -22.29
CA THR A 220 -5.48 7.22 -22.19
C THR A 220 -4.24 6.65 -22.89
N SER A 221 -3.21 7.49 -23.06
CA SER A 221 -1.88 7.07 -23.53
C SER A 221 -1.24 6.01 -22.62
N GLU A 222 -1.59 6.02 -21.33
CA GLU A 222 -1.11 5.11 -20.29
C GLU A 222 -2.00 3.87 -20.08
N ASP A 223 -2.89 3.55 -21.01
CA ASP A 223 -3.81 2.40 -20.94
C ASP A 223 -4.81 2.46 -19.76
N GLY A 224 -5.04 3.65 -19.20
CA GLY A 224 -6.14 3.92 -18.29
C GLY A 224 -7.45 4.12 -19.04
N LYS A 225 -8.58 3.72 -18.45
CA LYS A 225 -9.91 4.00 -19.00
C LYS A 225 -10.21 5.50 -18.99
N VAL A 226 -10.96 5.96 -19.99
CA VAL A 226 -11.60 7.28 -19.99
C VAL A 226 -13.11 7.07 -20.09
N ASP A 227 -13.88 7.72 -19.22
CA ASP A 227 -15.33 7.53 -19.13
C ASP A 227 -16.04 8.90 -19.12
N PRO A 228 -16.25 9.50 -20.31
CA PRO A 228 -17.02 10.71 -20.46
C PRO A 228 -18.52 10.41 -20.36
N ARG A 229 -19.22 11.13 -19.49
CA ARG A 229 -20.65 10.93 -19.23
C ARG A 229 -21.39 12.25 -19.15
N GLY A 230 -22.70 12.19 -19.30
CA GLY A 230 -23.56 13.36 -19.16
C GLY A 230 -25.02 12.96 -19.15
N GLY A 231 -25.84 13.82 -18.59
CA GLY A 231 -27.24 13.54 -18.42
C GLY A 231 -28.02 14.72 -17.90
N SER A 232 -29.33 14.52 -17.83
CA SER A 232 -30.23 15.49 -17.22
C SER A 232 -31.39 14.77 -16.53
N SER A 233 -32.15 15.52 -15.74
CA SER A 233 -33.40 15.05 -15.15
C SER A 233 -34.44 14.60 -16.20
N GLU A 234 -34.32 15.02 -17.46
CA GLU A 234 -35.22 14.60 -18.55
C GLU A 234 -34.81 13.30 -19.24
N THR A 235 -33.52 12.94 -19.13
CA THR A 235 -32.96 11.74 -19.76
C THR A 235 -32.69 10.63 -18.74
N ASP A 236 -33.42 10.63 -17.63
CA ASP A 236 -33.23 9.72 -16.49
C ASP A 236 -31.78 9.70 -15.98
N TRP A 237 -31.10 10.85 -16.03
CA TRP A 237 -29.69 11.03 -15.66
C TRP A 237 -28.65 10.40 -16.60
N TRP A 238 -29.05 9.89 -17.76
CA TRP A 238 -28.14 9.24 -18.71
C TRP A 238 -28.07 9.94 -20.05
N CYS A 239 -27.06 9.58 -20.85
CA CYS A 239 -26.97 10.05 -22.22
C CYS A 239 -27.99 9.34 -23.11
N LYS A 240 -28.89 10.09 -23.76
CA LYS A 240 -29.86 9.58 -24.74
C LYS A 240 -29.67 10.23 -26.13
N GLY A 241 -28.45 10.15 -26.67
CA GLY A 241 -28.08 10.74 -27.97
C GLY A 241 -27.87 12.27 -27.94
N TRP A 242 -27.60 12.80 -26.74
CA TRP A 242 -27.41 14.23 -26.47
C TRP A 242 -25.97 14.54 -26.03
N CYS A 243 -25.07 13.57 -26.16
CA CYS A 243 -23.67 13.71 -25.75
C CYS A 243 -22.76 13.51 -26.94
N ASP A 244 -21.79 14.40 -27.06
CA ASP A 244 -20.77 14.36 -28.08
C ASP A 244 -19.41 14.33 -27.39
N VAL A 245 -18.60 13.33 -27.75
CA VAL A 245 -17.26 13.13 -27.19
C VAL A 245 -16.27 13.11 -28.33
N SER A 246 -15.18 13.87 -28.19
CA SER A 246 -14.11 13.91 -29.19
C SER A 246 -12.74 13.96 -28.53
N VAL A 247 -11.75 13.42 -29.23
CA VAL A 247 -10.32 13.52 -28.87
C VAL A 247 -9.61 14.22 -30.02
N ALA A 248 -8.69 15.13 -29.69
CA ALA A 248 -7.87 15.80 -30.70
C ALA A 248 -7.02 14.78 -31.48
N ALA A 249 -6.74 15.06 -32.75
CA ALA A 249 -6.02 14.13 -33.63
C ALA A 249 -4.60 13.80 -33.11
N ASP A 250 -3.99 14.70 -32.35
CA ASP A 250 -2.69 14.53 -31.71
C ASP A 250 -2.77 13.89 -30.30
N GLY A 251 -3.99 13.53 -29.85
CA GLY A 251 -4.23 12.97 -28.52
C GLY A 251 -4.07 13.98 -27.37
N SER A 252 -3.92 15.28 -27.65
CA SER A 252 -3.61 16.28 -26.62
C SER A 252 -4.80 16.68 -25.76
N SER A 253 -6.04 16.49 -26.23
CA SER A 253 -7.23 16.88 -25.49
C SER A 253 -8.38 15.90 -25.66
N ILE A 254 -9.25 15.84 -24.65
CA ILE A 254 -10.57 15.22 -24.74
C ILE A 254 -11.64 16.27 -24.42
N THR A 255 -12.72 16.25 -25.19
CA THR A 255 -13.88 17.12 -24.99
C THR A 255 -15.12 16.25 -24.82
N ASN A 256 -15.88 16.51 -23.76
CA ASN A 256 -17.21 15.97 -23.55
C ASN A 256 -18.22 17.13 -23.57
N THR A 257 -19.25 17.01 -24.39
CA THR A 257 -20.35 17.98 -24.45
C THR A 257 -21.65 17.26 -24.19
N TYR A 258 -22.36 17.67 -23.14
CA TYR A 258 -23.78 17.32 -22.99
C TYR A 258 -24.65 18.49 -23.46
N THR A 259 -25.52 18.21 -24.41
CA THR A 259 -26.42 19.19 -25.01
C THR A 259 -27.84 18.97 -24.53
N TYR A 260 -28.33 19.84 -23.65
CA TYR A 260 -29.74 19.81 -23.26
C TYR A 260 -30.59 20.37 -24.41
N LYS A 261 -31.51 19.56 -24.95
CA LYS A 261 -32.27 19.92 -26.16
C LYS A 261 -33.62 20.56 -25.91
N ASN A 262 -34.05 20.71 -24.66
CA ASN A 262 -35.32 21.35 -24.34
C ASN A 262 -35.09 22.75 -23.76
N GLN A 263 -36.10 23.63 -23.83
CA GLN A 263 -35.99 24.90 -23.12
C GLN A 263 -35.95 24.64 -21.59
N PRO A 264 -35.09 25.34 -20.84
CA PRO A 264 -35.11 25.29 -19.37
C PRO A 264 -36.50 25.67 -18.92
N TYR A 265 -37.05 24.92 -17.96
CA TYR A 265 -38.38 25.24 -17.47
C TYR A 265 -38.38 26.64 -16.83
N THR A 266 -39.49 27.37 -16.92
CA THR A 266 -39.62 28.72 -16.34
C THR A 266 -40.61 28.76 -15.19
N ASP A 267 -41.21 27.61 -14.85
CA ASP A 267 -42.30 27.45 -13.90
C ASP A 267 -41.85 26.97 -12.51
N GLY A 268 -40.54 26.99 -12.24
CA GLY A 268 -39.98 26.63 -10.94
C GLY A 268 -39.95 25.12 -10.66
N ARG A 269 -40.19 24.26 -11.66
CA ARG A 269 -39.85 22.83 -11.56
C ARG A 269 -38.38 22.66 -11.13
N TRP A 270 -38.03 21.51 -10.58
CA TRP A 270 -36.62 21.21 -10.33
C TRP A 270 -36.06 20.43 -11.51
N TRP A 271 -34.96 20.90 -12.10
CA TRP A 271 -34.25 20.22 -13.18
C TRP A 271 -32.74 20.43 -13.05
N ARG A 272 -31.95 19.49 -13.58
CA ARG A 272 -30.48 19.54 -13.53
C ARG A 272 -29.90 18.94 -14.80
N VAL A 273 -28.80 19.53 -15.25
CA VAL A 273 -27.95 19.05 -16.34
C VAL A 273 -26.55 18.86 -15.78
N TRP A 274 -25.86 17.81 -16.21
CA TRP A 274 -24.49 17.53 -15.79
C TRP A 274 -23.69 16.92 -16.96
N SER A 275 -22.38 17.15 -16.93
CA SER A 275 -21.39 16.55 -17.82
C SER A 275 -20.15 16.26 -16.99
N GLU A 276 -19.52 15.10 -17.19
CA GLU A 276 -18.30 14.74 -16.48
C GLU A 276 -17.32 13.96 -17.37
N ILE A 277 -16.05 13.96 -16.99
CA ILE A 277 -15.02 13.11 -17.57
C ILE A 277 -14.27 12.43 -16.44
N ASP A 278 -14.34 11.10 -16.37
CA ASP A 278 -13.47 10.31 -15.51
C ASP A 278 -12.22 9.90 -16.28
N VAL A 279 -11.06 10.28 -15.79
CA VAL A 279 -9.76 9.83 -16.30
C VAL A 279 -9.18 8.85 -15.29
N TYR A 280 -9.06 7.59 -15.68
CA TYR A 280 -8.52 6.55 -14.80
C TYR A 280 -6.99 6.60 -14.82
N ALA A 281 -6.40 6.17 -13.71
CA ALA A 281 -4.96 6.14 -13.54
C ALA A 281 -4.29 5.18 -14.55
N PRO A 282 -2.97 5.29 -14.78
CA PRO A 282 -2.22 4.40 -15.66
C PRO A 282 -2.54 2.93 -15.41
N HIS A 283 -2.87 2.21 -16.48
CA HIS A 283 -3.25 0.80 -16.50
C HIS A 283 -4.56 0.41 -15.77
N VAL A 284 -5.25 1.36 -15.14
CA VAL A 284 -6.54 1.09 -14.47
C VAL A 284 -7.67 1.13 -15.50
N THR A 285 -8.23 -0.04 -15.81
CA THR A 285 -9.35 -0.17 -16.75
C THR A 285 -10.70 -0.33 -16.05
N GLN A 286 -10.69 -0.71 -14.77
CA GLN A 286 -11.86 -0.89 -13.92
C GLN A 286 -11.46 -0.72 -12.46
N ILE A 287 -12.36 -0.14 -11.66
CA ILE A 287 -12.20 -0.06 -10.20
C ILE A 287 -12.76 -1.35 -9.62
N SER A 288 -12.04 -1.96 -8.68
CA SER A 288 -12.48 -3.19 -8.03
C SER A 288 -13.76 -2.93 -7.25
N ASN A 289 -14.71 -3.83 -7.44
CA ASN A 289 -16.03 -3.70 -6.85
C ASN A 289 -16.20 -4.47 -5.54
N SER A 290 -15.20 -5.24 -5.11
CA SER A 290 -15.30 -6.17 -3.97
C SER A 290 -14.23 -5.97 -2.91
N LYS A 291 -13.22 -5.15 -3.18
CA LYS A 291 -12.07 -4.91 -2.31
C LYS A 291 -11.34 -3.64 -2.74
N ASP A 292 -10.35 -3.23 -1.96
CA ASP A 292 -9.50 -2.11 -2.33
C ASP A 292 -8.79 -2.33 -3.67
N THR A 293 -8.79 -1.29 -4.49
CA THR A 293 -8.04 -1.27 -5.75
C THR A 293 -6.62 -0.80 -5.48
N GLN A 294 -5.65 -1.67 -5.70
CA GLN A 294 -4.23 -1.40 -5.40
C GLN A 294 -3.51 -0.66 -6.53
N GLU A 295 -3.96 -0.83 -7.77
CA GLU A 295 -3.46 -0.10 -8.94
C GLU A 295 -3.74 1.41 -8.81
N GLY A 296 -3.05 2.21 -9.63
CA GLY A 296 -3.20 3.67 -9.66
C GLY A 296 -2.02 4.42 -9.04
N VAL A 297 -2.24 5.69 -8.73
CA VAL A 297 -1.17 6.62 -8.30
C VAL A 297 -1.30 6.92 -6.82
N ARG A 298 -0.25 6.67 -6.04
CA ARG A 298 -0.19 7.08 -4.63
C ARG A 298 0.46 8.45 -4.49
N ILE A 299 -0.17 9.30 -3.68
CA ILE A 299 0.35 10.62 -3.37
C ILE A 299 1.12 10.52 -2.05
N ASP A 300 2.37 10.94 -2.07
CA ASP A 300 3.20 10.91 -0.85
C ASP A 300 3.54 12.32 -0.37
N ALA A 301 4.05 13.16 -1.27
CA ALA A 301 4.64 14.45 -0.92
C ALA A 301 4.15 15.62 -1.78
N GLN A 302 3.34 15.34 -2.80
CA GLN A 302 2.91 16.33 -3.78
C GLN A 302 1.98 17.37 -3.13
N ALA A 303 2.12 18.63 -3.54
CA ALA A 303 1.35 19.74 -2.98
C ALA A 303 0.00 19.94 -3.67
N ALA A 304 -0.04 19.72 -4.98
CA ALA A 304 -1.18 20.07 -5.80
C ALA A 304 -1.44 19.07 -6.93
N LEU A 305 -2.71 18.99 -7.33
CA LEU A 305 -3.14 18.46 -8.62
C LEU A 305 -3.06 19.59 -9.67
N LYS A 306 -2.41 19.33 -10.80
CA LYS A 306 -2.24 20.27 -11.91
C LYS A 306 -2.87 19.71 -13.18
N PHE A 307 -3.60 20.55 -13.90
CA PHE A 307 -4.27 20.19 -15.16
C PHE A 307 -4.57 21.44 -15.99
N ASN A 308 -4.89 21.25 -17.27
CA ASN A 308 -5.43 22.33 -18.11
C ASN A 308 -6.90 22.03 -18.45
N PHE A 309 -7.73 23.06 -18.32
CA PHE A 309 -9.18 22.95 -18.48
C PHE A 309 -9.74 24.12 -19.30
N SER A 310 -10.74 23.84 -20.11
CA SER A 310 -11.59 24.81 -20.78
C SER A 310 -13.05 24.37 -20.80
N GLN A 311 -13.94 25.32 -21.08
CA GLN A 311 -15.37 25.10 -21.19
C GLN A 311 -15.98 26.05 -22.23
N ASN A 312 -17.22 25.80 -22.63
CA ASN A 312 -17.89 26.68 -23.59
C ASN A 312 -18.20 28.08 -23.00
N GLN A 313 -18.16 29.09 -23.86
CA GLN A 313 -18.27 30.51 -23.50
C GLN A 313 -19.61 30.83 -22.81
N GLU A 314 -20.70 30.20 -23.25
CA GLU A 314 -22.05 30.46 -22.75
C GLU A 314 -22.19 30.03 -21.30
N TRP A 315 -21.63 28.86 -20.97
CA TRP A 315 -21.62 28.35 -19.60
C TRP A 315 -20.76 29.25 -18.71
N PHE A 316 -19.56 29.62 -19.17
CA PHE A 316 -18.69 30.54 -18.44
C PHE A 316 -19.39 31.89 -18.13
N ALA A 317 -20.15 32.42 -19.09
CA ALA A 317 -20.84 33.70 -18.94
C ALA A 317 -22.01 33.67 -17.94
N THR A 318 -22.51 32.50 -17.51
CA THR A 318 -23.58 32.43 -16.49
C THR A 318 -23.09 32.82 -15.10
N GLY A 319 -21.80 32.63 -14.81
CA GLY A 319 -21.23 32.76 -13.47
C GLY A 319 -21.45 31.55 -12.57
N ASP A 320 -22.32 30.61 -12.95
CA ASP A 320 -22.59 29.33 -12.28
C ASP A 320 -21.83 28.18 -12.97
N ASN A 321 -20.55 28.42 -13.22
CA ASN A 321 -19.65 27.58 -14.01
C ASN A 321 -18.62 26.84 -13.14
N GLN A 322 -18.98 26.56 -11.90
CA GLN A 322 -18.13 25.81 -10.99
C GLN A 322 -17.91 24.39 -11.52
N VAL A 323 -16.72 23.84 -11.28
CA VAL A 323 -16.34 22.48 -11.63
C VAL A 323 -15.94 21.75 -10.36
N GLU A 324 -16.49 20.56 -10.16
CA GLU A 324 -16.07 19.63 -9.12
C GLU A 324 -14.94 18.76 -9.67
N VAL A 325 -13.90 18.57 -8.85
CA VAL A 325 -12.82 17.63 -9.13
C VAL A 325 -12.79 16.60 -8.02
N ASP A 326 -13.12 15.35 -8.35
CA ASP A 326 -13.03 14.22 -7.42
C ASP A 326 -11.76 13.41 -7.70
N LEU A 327 -10.97 13.19 -6.67
CA LEU A 327 -9.99 12.12 -6.60
C LEU A 327 -10.71 10.88 -6.09
N ILE A 328 -10.96 9.93 -6.99
CA ILE A 328 -11.56 8.65 -6.64
C ILE A 328 -10.44 7.73 -6.14
N LEU A 329 -10.56 7.27 -4.90
CA LEU A 329 -9.56 6.43 -4.27
C LEU A 329 -9.89 4.95 -4.42
N GLY A 330 -8.85 4.13 -4.44
CA GLY A 330 -8.98 2.67 -4.39
C GLY A 330 -9.57 2.14 -3.08
N HIS A 331 -9.82 2.99 -2.08
CA HIS A 331 -10.43 2.63 -0.79
C HIS A 331 -11.89 2.23 -0.98
N PHE A 332 -12.17 0.93 -0.84
CA PHE A 332 -13.47 0.35 -1.08
C PHE A 332 -14.23 0.12 0.23
N ASN A 333 -15.53 0.42 0.24
CA ASN A 333 -16.46 -0.12 1.22
C ASN A 333 -17.78 -0.52 0.57
N ARG A 334 -18.39 -1.59 1.10
CA ARG A 334 -19.72 -2.02 0.71
C ARG A 334 -20.73 -1.39 1.67
N LYS A 335 -21.59 -0.53 1.14
CA LYS A 335 -22.63 0.16 1.93
C LYS A 335 -23.65 -0.84 2.46
N LYS A 336 -24.42 -0.46 3.49
CA LYS A 336 -25.46 -1.30 4.10
C LYS A 336 -26.52 -1.80 3.11
N ASN A 337 -26.80 -1.03 2.06
CA ASN A 337 -27.73 -1.40 0.99
C ASN A 337 -27.09 -2.30 -0.09
N ASN A 338 -25.88 -2.80 0.13
CA ASN A 338 -25.07 -3.60 -0.80
C ASN A 338 -24.50 -2.84 -2.00
N ASP A 339 -24.60 -1.51 -2.00
CA ASP A 339 -23.96 -0.68 -3.02
C ASP A 339 -22.44 -0.68 -2.87
N GLU A 340 -21.77 -0.71 -4.01
CA GLU A 340 -20.33 -0.67 -4.14
C GLU A 340 -19.87 0.79 -4.08
N CYS A 341 -18.90 1.10 -3.24
CA CYS A 341 -18.49 2.47 -3.03
C CYS A 341 -16.99 2.59 -2.85
N ASN A 342 -16.44 3.66 -3.44
CA ASN A 342 -15.07 4.08 -3.30
C ASN A 342 -15.02 5.47 -2.68
N VAL A 343 -14.09 5.70 -1.75
CA VAL A 343 -13.95 7.01 -1.10
C VAL A 343 -13.54 8.05 -2.14
N HIS A 344 -14.23 9.19 -2.17
CA HIS A 344 -13.89 10.32 -3.03
C HIS A 344 -13.41 11.50 -2.19
N LEU A 345 -12.32 12.13 -2.64
CA LEU A 345 -11.91 13.42 -2.13
C LEU A 345 -12.24 14.49 -3.17
N ARG A 346 -13.00 15.51 -2.77
CA ARG A 346 -13.50 16.55 -3.64
C ARG A 346 -12.86 17.89 -3.35
N ALA A 347 -12.45 18.56 -4.41
CA ALA A 347 -12.27 20.00 -4.43
C ALA A 347 -13.21 20.62 -5.47
N THR A 348 -13.46 21.91 -5.33
CA THR A 348 -14.21 22.65 -6.34
C THR A 348 -13.41 23.88 -6.73
N PHE A 349 -13.51 24.25 -8.01
CA PHE A 349 -12.89 25.48 -8.48
C PHE A 349 -13.81 26.17 -9.48
N LYS A 350 -13.64 27.49 -9.59
CA LYS A 350 -14.30 28.29 -10.60
C LYS A 350 -13.29 28.60 -11.70
N PRO A 351 -13.50 28.15 -12.94
CA PRO A 351 -12.60 28.45 -14.04
C PRO A 351 -12.42 29.96 -14.22
N SER A 352 -11.19 30.40 -14.46
CA SER A 352 -10.84 31.81 -14.67
C SER A 352 -10.98 32.25 -16.13
N SER A 353 -11.15 31.29 -17.04
CA SER A 353 -11.26 31.49 -18.48
C SER A 353 -12.15 30.41 -19.10
N PRO A 354 -12.91 30.72 -20.17
CA PRO A 354 -13.54 29.72 -21.01
C PRO A 354 -12.53 29.01 -21.93
N ALA A 355 -11.48 29.73 -22.36
CA ALA A 355 -10.37 29.16 -23.14
C ALA A 355 -9.42 28.33 -22.26
N PRO A 356 -8.62 27.40 -22.85
CA PRO A 356 -7.69 26.53 -22.12
C PRO A 356 -6.78 27.31 -21.16
N ALA A 357 -6.83 26.96 -19.87
CA ALA A 357 -6.04 27.58 -18.82
C ALA A 357 -5.50 26.52 -17.85
N ASN A 358 -4.34 26.81 -17.26
CA ASN A 358 -3.72 25.94 -16.28
C ASN A 358 -4.32 26.18 -14.89
N TYR A 359 -4.67 25.10 -14.22
CA TYR A 359 -5.19 25.11 -12.86
C TYR A 359 -4.30 24.26 -11.96
N SER A 360 -4.22 24.69 -10.69
CA SER A 360 -3.48 23.99 -9.64
C SER A 360 -4.34 23.98 -8.38
N LEU A 361 -4.83 22.81 -8.01
CA LEU A 361 -5.65 22.61 -6.82
C LEU A 361 -4.78 22.02 -5.72
N LYS A 362 -4.67 22.71 -4.58
CA LYS A 362 -3.90 22.21 -3.45
C LYS A 362 -4.56 20.94 -2.91
N LEU A 363 -3.79 19.86 -2.78
CA LEU A 363 -4.30 18.58 -2.28
C LEU A 363 -4.81 18.69 -0.83
N ARG A 364 -4.27 19.65 -0.07
CA ARG A 364 -4.72 19.99 1.28
C ARG A 364 -6.12 20.61 1.35
N ASP A 365 -6.62 21.16 0.25
CA ASP A 365 -7.94 21.80 0.18
C ASP A 365 -9.04 20.80 -0.22
N PHE A 366 -8.68 19.55 -0.57
CA PHE A 366 -9.64 18.49 -0.86
C PHE A 366 -10.32 18.01 0.44
N THR A 367 -11.62 17.80 0.36
CA THR A 367 -12.47 17.34 1.46
C THR A 367 -13.12 16.01 1.11
N VAL A 368 -13.71 15.29 2.06
CA VAL A 368 -14.41 14.04 1.76
C VAL A 368 -15.70 14.33 1.00
N GLY A 369 -15.76 13.94 -0.28
CA GLY A 369 -16.94 14.08 -1.14
C GLY A 369 -17.89 12.88 -1.09
N GLU A 370 -17.34 11.67 -0.93
CA GLU A 370 -18.08 10.43 -0.70
C GLU A 370 -17.30 9.61 0.33
N SER A 371 -17.93 9.33 1.47
CA SER A 371 -17.28 8.63 2.60
C SER A 371 -17.52 7.14 2.58
N CYS A 372 -18.46 6.65 1.76
CA CYS A 372 -18.84 5.24 1.71
C CYS A 372 -19.31 4.68 3.05
N GLU A 373 -19.98 5.49 3.89
CA GLU A 373 -20.39 5.13 5.26
C GLU A 373 -19.22 4.84 6.23
N LEU A 374 -17.97 5.11 5.81
CA LEU A 374 -16.80 5.08 6.67
C LEU A 374 -16.73 6.34 7.53
N THR A 375 -16.04 6.24 8.66
CA THR A 375 -15.86 7.34 9.62
C THR A 375 -14.37 7.57 9.89
N GLY A 376 -14.01 8.77 10.36
CA GLY A 376 -12.62 9.09 10.71
C GLY A 376 -11.69 9.30 9.51
N LEU A 377 -12.23 9.49 8.31
CA LEU A 377 -11.45 9.73 7.10
C LEU A 377 -10.70 11.07 7.18
N ASN A 378 -9.38 11.02 7.02
CA ASN A 378 -8.55 12.21 6.88
C ASN A 378 -8.05 12.30 5.43
N PRO A 379 -8.46 13.31 4.64
CA PRO A 379 -8.12 13.38 3.22
C PRO A 379 -6.64 13.21 2.89
N TRP A 380 -5.75 13.73 3.74
CA TRP A 380 -4.31 13.62 3.52
C TRP A 380 -3.75 12.23 3.82
N PHE A 381 -4.34 11.51 4.77
CA PHE A 381 -3.95 10.14 5.06
C PHE A 381 -4.52 9.18 4.01
N GLU A 382 -5.76 9.42 3.58
CA GLU A 382 -6.41 8.67 2.51
C GLU A 382 -5.58 8.68 1.21
N LEU A 383 -5.03 9.84 0.83
CA LEU A 383 -4.15 10.00 -0.34
C LEU A 383 -2.83 9.20 -0.27
N GLN A 384 -2.36 8.91 0.94
CA GLN A 384 -1.12 8.16 1.18
C GLN A 384 -1.36 6.66 1.34
N ASP A 385 -2.48 6.29 1.94
CA ASP A 385 -2.82 4.91 2.25
C ASP A 385 -3.46 4.21 1.03
N TYR A 386 -4.18 4.97 0.19
CA TYR A 386 -4.90 4.46 -0.98
C TYR A 386 -4.48 5.15 -2.27
N SER A 387 -4.41 4.38 -3.34
CA SER A 387 -4.10 4.88 -4.68
C SER A 387 -5.26 5.74 -5.20
N VAL A 388 -4.96 6.86 -5.83
CA VAL A 388 -5.90 7.57 -6.72
C VAL A 388 -6.07 6.72 -7.98
N VAL A 389 -7.27 6.19 -8.16
CA VAL A 389 -7.61 5.28 -9.26
C VAL A 389 -8.27 6.00 -10.44
N ALA A 390 -8.90 7.14 -10.18
CA ALA A 390 -9.42 8.03 -11.22
C ALA A 390 -9.48 9.48 -10.72
N VAL A 391 -9.39 10.42 -11.65
CA VAL A 391 -9.70 11.84 -11.45
C VAL A 391 -10.92 12.18 -12.28
N ARG A 392 -11.99 12.62 -11.61
CA ARG A 392 -13.24 13.04 -12.25
C ARG A 392 -13.30 14.56 -12.30
N PHE A 393 -13.65 15.09 -13.45
CA PHE A 393 -14.00 16.50 -13.65
C PHE A 393 -15.49 16.58 -13.97
N ALA A 394 -16.29 17.19 -13.10
CA ALA A 394 -17.74 17.22 -13.23
C ALA A 394 -18.28 18.64 -13.21
N SER A 395 -19.29 18.87 -14.03
CA SER A 395 -20.18 20.03 -14.00
C SER A 395 -21.33 19.73 -13.03
N PRO A 396 -21.32 20.26 -11.78
CA PRO A 396 -22.43 20.09 -10.86
C PRO A 396 -23.69 20.82 -11.34
N VAL A 397 -23.53 21.86 -12.16
CA VAL A 397 -24.59 22.67 -12.75
C VAL A 397 -24.28 22.87 -14.22
N GLY A 398 -25.15 22.36 -15.10
CA GLY A 398 -25.04 22.55 -16.54
C GLY A 398 -25.47 23.93 -17.01
N ASN A 399 -25.10 24.22 -18.25
CA ASN A 399 -25.43 25.45 -18.94
C ASN A 399 -26.89 25.47 -19.41
N PHE A 400 -27.54 26.62 -19.25
CA PHE A 400 -28.89 26.91 -19.74
C PHE A 400 -28.95 28.18 -20.59
N LYS A 401 -27.83 28.56 -21.21
CA LYS A 401 -27.72 29.62 -22.22
C LYS A 401 -27.31 29.05 -23.57
N VAL A 402 -27.86 29.62 -24.65
CA VAL A 402 -27.54 29.20 -26.04
C VAL A 402 -26.36 30.00 -26.59
N PRO A 403 -25.58 29.45 -27.56
CA PRO A 403 -24.44 30.14 -28.17
C PRO A 403 -24.78 31.42 -28.93
N SER A 404 -25.98 31.47 -29.50
CA SER A 404 -26.48 32.65 -30.22
C SER A 404 -28.01 32.70 -30.10
N PRO A 405 -28.63 33.89 -30.10
CA PRO A 405 -30.08 34.05 -30.22
C PRO A 405 -30.67 33.37 -31.47
N THR A 406 -29.86 33.15 -32.50
CA THR A 406 -30.25 32.47 -33.76
C THR A 406 -29.87 31.00 -33.80
N ALA A 407 -29.35 30.42 -32.71
CA ALA A 407 -29.01 29.01 -32.66
C ALA A 407 -30.28 28.15 -32.82
N PRO A 408 -30.23 27.03 -33.56
CA PRO A 408 -31.39 26.18 -33.77
C PRO A 408 -31.99 25.71 -32.43
N PRO A 409 -33.32 25.78 -32.24
CA PRO A 409 -33.94 25.51 -30.95
C PRO A 409 -34.21 24.01 -30.69
N PRO A 410 -34.28 23.63 -29.40
CA PRO A 410 -33.46 24.10 -28.27
C PRO A 410 -32.13 23.31 -28.18
N ASN A 411 -31.05 23.97 -27.74
CA ASN A 411 -29.70 23.39 -27.67
C ASN A 411 -28.81 24.18 -26.68
N TYR A 412 -28.65 23.64 -25.47
CA TYR A 412 -27.88 24.25 -24.37
C TYR A 412 -26.67 23.36 -24.05
N PRO A 413 -25.48 23.67 -24.61
CA PRO A 413 -24.31 22.82 -24.44
C PRO A 413 -23.60 23.10 -23.12
N THR A 414 -23.29 22.04 -22.39
CA THR A 414 -22.33 22.03 -21.28
C THR A 414 -21.12 21.27 -21.75
N THR A 415 -20.03 21.98 -22.03
CA THR A 415 -18.79 21.41 -22.58
C THR A 415 -17.69 21.47 -21.54
N ILE A 416 -17.05 20.33 -21.31
CA ILE A 416 -15.82 20.19 -20.54
C ILE A 416 -14.73 19.71 -21.49
N THR A 417 -13.60 20.41 -21.51
CA THR A 417 -12.41 19.99 -22.26
C THR A 417 -11.21 19.95 -21.34
N LEU A 418 -10.54 18.80 -21.31
CA LEU A 418 -9.26 18.59 -20.64
C LEU A 418 -8.16 18.58 -21.70
N THR A 419 -7.10 19.35 -21.48
CA THR A 419 -5.98 19.48 -22.41
C THR A 419 -4.66 19.18 -21.71
N GLY A 420 -3.74 18.55 -22.44
CA GLY A 420 -2.40 18.25 -21.95
C GLY A 420 -2.39 17.28 -20.76
N PRO A 421 -1.29 17.29 -19.98
CA PRO A 421 -1.10 16.33 -18.91
C PRO A 421 -1.90 16.68 -17.66
N ILE A 422 -2.21 15.64 -16.88
CA ILE A 422 -2.63 15.75 -15.48
C ILE A 422 -1.46 15.27 -14.63
N THR A 423 -1.00 16.11 -13.70
CA THR A 423 0.15 15.79 -12.84
C THR A 423 -0.13 16.13 -11.38
N PHE A 424 0.58 15.45 -10.48
CA PHE A 424 0.65 15.82 -9.07
C PHE A 424 2.06 16.34 -8.79
N GLN A 425 2.18 17.52 -8.18
CA GLN A 425 3.47 18.08 -7.78
C GLN A 425 3.37 18.94 -6.54
#